data_AF-A0A1G0IDP3-F1
#
_entry.id   AF-A0A1G0IDP3-F1
#
_cell.length_a   1.000
_cell.length_b   1.000
_cell.length_c   1.000
_cell.angle_alpha   90.00
_cell.angle_beta   90.00
_cell.angle_gamma   90.00
#
_symmetry.space_group_name_H-M   'P 1'
#
loop_
_entity.id
_entity.type
_entity.pdbx_description
1 polymer ?
#
loop_
_entity_poly.entity_id
_entity_poly.type
_entity_poly.pdbx_seq_one_letter_code
_entity_poly.pdbx_strand_id
1 'polypeptide(L)'
;MKIAPITYGIEEEYFLVDPETRGLVASVPTPFMAACRYRFGDNVQHEMQLPQVEVSTPILHDSAMARRELSELRAGVGAVATSMDMSLMAAGTHPLAAWDEQSHTSEARYDQLIDDYQMVGRRNLLSALHVHVSVPSHIDRVMLMNRLMPWLPIFLALSTSSPFWNRRDTGLLSYRQAAYDEWPRSGVPDAFDDEQQYASFIDLLATCGALRDGSFLWWAIRPSSRFPTLELRIADSCTRLDDALAIAALFRCLVRAHIRRPTLGLDRTALTRRVVDENRWRAKRYGTQASFIHERSRSLVGFDQALESMMKLVAPDADALHCESELAHASAISSRGTSAHHQLDLHQRLCEAGLSSDAALEGVVDWLVDTTAAVGAPASRVPTPRIIQPGCGAAKA
;
A
#
# COMPACT_ATOMS: atom_id res chain seq x y z
N MET A 1 -3.07 29.97 16.35
CA MET A 1 -2.91 30.13 14.89
C MET A 1 -3.89 29.17 14.21
N LYS A 2 -4.80 29.65 13.36
CA LYS A 2 -5.73 28.78 12.62
C LYS A 2 -4.90 28.02 11.57
N ILE A 3 -4.83 26.70 11.67
CA ILE A 3 -4.18 25.85 10.68
C ILE A 3 -5.09 25.82 9.45
N ALA A 4 -4.53 26.02 8.25
CA ALA A 4 -5.28 25.88 7.00
C ALA A 4 -5.90 24.46 6.90
N PRO A 5 -7.02 24.28 6.18
CA PRO A 5 -7.59 22.95 5.97
C PRO A 5 -6.55 21.98 5.40
N ILE A 6 -6.31 20.87 6.09
CA ILE A 6 -5.40 19.81 5.65
C ILE A 6 -6.19 18.85 4.75
N THR A 7 -6.13 19.06 3.44
CA THR A 7 -6.68 18.14 2.43
C THR A 7 -5.75 16.95 2.21
N TYR A 8 -6.26 15.92 1.55
CA TYR A 8 -5.51 14.70 1.29
C TYR A 8 -6.02 13.99 0.02
N GLY A 9 -5.30 12.98 -0.46
CA GLY A 9 -5.68 12.13 -1.58
C GLY A 9 -5.16 10.72 -1.36
N ILE A 10 -5.85 9.74 -1.94
CA ILE A 10 -5.52 8.32 -1.81
C ILE A 10 -5.34 7.75 -3.21
N GLU A 11 -4.27 6.98 -3.40
CA GLU A 11 -4.03 6.19 -4.61
C GLU A 11 -3.94 4.71 -4.22
N GLU A 12 -4.66 3.84 -4.94
CA GLU A 12 -4.62 2.39 -4.72
C GLU A 12 -4.37 1.66 -6.02
N GLU A 13 -3.45 0.71 -5.96
CA GLU A 13 -3.13 -0.19 -7.07
C GLU A 13 -3.78 -1.56 -6.83
N TYR A 14 -4.36 -2.12 -7.89
CA TYR A 14 -5.04 -3.42 -7.87
C TYR A 14 -4.53 -4.32 -8.99
N PHE A 15 -4.53 -5.62 -8.74
CA PHE A 15 -4.35 -6.62 -9.78
C PHE A 15 -5.67 -6.94 -10.48
N LEU A 16 -5.59 -7.20 -11.78
CA LEU A 16 -6.64 -7.79 -12.59
C LEU A 16 -6.42 -9.30 -12.67
N VAL A 17 -7.41 -10.05 -12.19
CA VAL A 17 -7.36 -11.50 -12.00
C VAL A 17 -8.36 -12.18 -12.93
N ASP A 18 -7.93 -13.27 -13.55
CA ASP A 18 -8.80 -14.19 -14.29
C ASP A 18 -9.60 -15.06 -13.30
N PRO A 19 -10.95 -14.99 -13.28
CA PRO A 19 -11.79 -15.74 -12.36
C PRO A 19 -11.78 -17.26 -12.57
N GLU A 20 -11.35 -17.76 -13.73
CA GLU A 20 -11.20 -19.19 -13.99
C GLU A 20 -9.89 -19.71 -13.42
N THR A 21 -8.77 -19.07 -13.80
CA THR A 21 -7.43 -19.54 -13.43
C THR A 21 -6.93 -19.04 -12.08
N ARG A 22 -7.56 -18.00 -11.51
CA ARG A 22 -7.07 -17.23 -10.34
C ARG A 22 -5.69 -16.61 -10.57
N GLY A 23 -5.20 -16.62 -11.81
CA GLY A 23 -3.97 -15.97 -12.21
C GLY A 23 -4.20 -14.52 -12.58
N LEU A 24 -3.09 -13.80 -12.78
CA LEU A 24 -3.15 -12.50 -13.41
C LEU A 24 -3.62 -12.63 -14.86
N VAL A 25 -4.40 -11.65 -15.33
CA VAL A 25 -4.68 -11.55 -16.77
C VAL A 25 -3.39 -11.25 -17.54
N ALA A 26 -3.26 -11.71 -18.79
CA ALA A 26 -2.00 -11.57 -19.54
C ALA A 26 -1.60 -10.10 -19.80
N SER A 27 -2.58 -9.22 -19.92
CA SER A 27 -2.41 -7.77 -20.11
C SER A 27 -3.70 -7.06 -19.76
N VAL A 28 -3.63 -5.78 -19.38
CA VAL A 28 -4.82 -4.96 -19.18
C VAL A 28 -5.54 -4.74 -20.52
N PRO A 29 -6.81 -5.17 -20.67
CA PRO A 29 -7.52 -4.98 -21.93
C PRO A 29 -7.76 -3.49 -22.25
N THR A 30 -7.45 -3.04 -23.48
CA THR A 30 -7.75 -1.67 -23.93
C THR A 30 -9.23 -1.28 -23.72
N PRO A 31 -10.22 -2.15 -24.00
CA PRO A 31 -11.63 -1.84 -23.71
C PRO A 31 -11.91 -1.60 -22.24
N PHE A 32 -11.25 -2.34 -21.33
CA PHE A 32 -11.39 -2.15 -19.88
C PHE A 32 -10.93 -0.75 -19.47
N MET A 33 -9.73 -0.34 -19.89
CA MET A 33 -9.22 0.99 -19.58
C MET A 33 -10.06 2.10 -20.21
N ALA A 34 -10.58 1.90 -21.43
CA ALA A 34 -11.47 2.85 -22.07
C ALA A 34 -12.78 3.03 -21.29
N ALA A 35 -13.39 1.92 -20.83
CA ALA A 35 -14.61 1.97 -20.02
C ALA A 35 -14.38 2.63 -18.65
N CYS A 36 -13.27 2.32 -17.98
CA CYS A 36 -12.89 2.97 -16.73
C CYS A 36 -12.68 4.48 -16.91
N ARG A 37 -11.91 4.90 -17.93
CA ARG A 37 -11.69 6.34 -18.22
C ARG A 37 -12.97 7.05 -18.64
N TYR A 38 -13.86 6.39 -19.38
CA TYR A 38 -15.15 6.97 -19.74
C TYR A 38 -15.99 7.30 -18.48
N ARG A 39 -15.94 6.43 -17.47
CA ARG A 39 -16.74 6.59 -16.26
C ARG A 39 -16.08 7.46 -15.18
N PHE A 40 -14.77 7.36 -15.02
CA PHE A 40 -14.03 7.96 -13.89
C PHE A 40 -12.98 9.00 -14.32
N GLY A 41 -12.83 9.25 -15.62
CA GLY A 41 -11.87 10.24 -16.13
C GLY A 41 -10.44 9.93 -15.70
N ASP A 42 -9.75 10.95 -15.19
CA ASP A 42 -8.35 10.89 -14.75
C ASP A 42 -8.17 10.21 -13.37
N ASN A 43 -9.26 9.85 -12.70
CA ASN A 43 -9.21 9.10 -11.43
C ASN A 43 -8.86 7.62 -11.63
N VAL A 44 -8.78 7.13 -12.87
CA VAL A 44 -8.29 5.79 -13.19
C VAL A 44 -7.19 5.87 -14.22
N GLN A 45 -6.03 5.31 -13.85
CA GLN A 45 -4.83 5.33 -14.67
C GLN A 45 -4.37 3.89 -14.95
N HIS A 46 -3.71 3.72 -16.09
CA HIS A 46 -3.03 2.46 -16.39
C HIS A 46 -1.71 2.49 -15.64
N GLU A 47 -1.57 1.65 -14.61
CA GLU A 47 -0.28 1.43 -13.97
C GLU A 47 0.63 0.69 -14.96
N MET A 48 1.95 0.81 -14.83
CA MET A 48 2.95 0.17 -15.73
C MET A 48 2.50 -1.21 -16.26
N GLN A 49 2.82 -1.58 -17.53
CA GLN A 49 2.51 -2.79 -18.37
C GLN A 49 2.01 -4.12 -17.74
N LEU A 50 2.08 -4.26 -16.44
CA LEU A 50 1.50 -5.25 -15.59
C LEU A 50 -0.04 -5.22 -15.67
N PRO A 51 -0.69 -6.35 -15.40
CA PRO A 51 -2.14 -6.47 -15.31
C PRO A 51 -2.67 -5.81 -14.02
N GLN A 52 -2.47 -4.50 -13.93
CA GLN A 52 -2.81 -3.67 -12.79
C GLN A 52 -3.58 -2.43 -13.22
N VAL A 53 -4.35 -1.88 -12.29
CA VAL A 53 -5.06 -0.61 -12.46
C VAL A 53 -4.82 0.23 -11.22
N GLU A 54 -4.48 1.50 -11.43
CA GLU A 54 -4.39 2.50 -10.36
C GLU A 54 -5.69 3.30 -10.31
N VAL A 55 -6.23 3.50 -9.13
CA VAL A 55 -7.28 4.49 -8.88
C VAL A 55 -6.74 5.58 -7.96
N SER A 56 -7.09 6.83 -8.26
CA SER A 56 -6.69 7.99 -7.47
C SER A 56 -7.95 8.78 -7.10
N THR A 57 -8.15 9.09 -5.83
CA THR A 57 -9.29 9.92 -5.40
C THR A 57 -9.15 11.36 -5.92
N PRO A 58 -10.24 12.14 -6.02
CA PRO A 58 -10.13 13.60 -6.05
C PRO A 58 -9.48 14.12 -4.75
N ILE A 59 -9.29 15.44 -4.67
CA ILE A 59 -8.84 16.08 -3.42
C ILE A 59 -9.92 15.91 -2.35
N LEU A 60 -9.57 15.22 -1.27
CA LEU A 60 -10.47 14.87 -0.17
C LEU A 60 -10.38 15.93 0.93
N HIS A 61 -11.55 16.26 1.48
CA HIS A 61 -11.69 17.26 2.55
C HIS A 61 -12.00 16.64 3.92
N ASP A 62 -12.61 15.46 3.95
CA ASP A 62 -13.02 14.77 5.18
C ASP A 62 -13.06 13.24 4.97
N SER A 63 -13.21 12.47 6.04
CA SER A 63 -13.26 11.01 5.99
C SER A 63 -14.52 10.47 5.33
N ALA A 64 -15.65 11.18 5.44
CA ALA A 64 -16.90 10.76 4.82
C ALA A 64 -16.82 10.83 3.29
N MET A 65 -16.20 11.88 2.76
CA MET A 65 -15.87 12.01 1.34
C MET A 65 -14.93 10.90 0.91
N ALA A 66 -13.82 10.68 1.62
CA ALA A 66 -12.88 9.62 1.25
C ALA A 66 -13.54 8.24 1.18
N ARG A 67 -14.40 7.91 2.15
CA ARG A 67 -15.16 6.67 2.12
C ARG A 67 -16.03 6.58 0.87
N ARG A 68 -16.82 7.62 0.55
CA ARG A 68 -17.70 7.60 -0.63
C ARG A 68 -16.91 7.46 -1.92
N GLU A 69 -15.91 8.33 -2.13
CA GLU A 69 -15.13 8.38 -3.37
C GLU A 69 -14.36 7.06 -3.59
N LEU A 70 -13.66 6.56 -2.56
CA LEU A 70 -12.87 5.33 -2.70
C LEU A 70 -13.76 4.09 -2.84
N SER A 71 -14.93 4.07 -2.17
CA SER A 71 -15.94 3.04 -2.38
C SER A 71 -16.45 3.02 -3.81
N GLU A 72 -16.78 4.19 -4.36
CA GLU A 72 -17.30 4.33 -5.72
C GLU A 72 -16.25 3.92 -6.77
N LEU A 73 -14.99 4.32 -6.58
CA LEU A 73 -13.90 3.91 -7.46
C LEU A 73 -13.68 2.39 -7.42
N ARG A 74 -13.55 1.79 -6.22
CA ARG A 74 -13.38 0.34 -6.06
C ARG A 74 -14.53 -0.46 -6.68
N ALA A 75 -15.77 -0.15 -6.28
CA ALA A 75 -16.95 -0.87 -6.76
C ALA A 75 -17.16 -0.65 -8.26
N GLY A 76 -16.90 0.57 -8.72
CA GLY A 76 -17.02 0.98 -10.10
C GLY A 76 -16.06 0.27 -11.04
N VAL A 77 -14.76 0.29 -10.73
CA VAL A 77 -13.72 -0.41 -11.49
C VAL A 77 -13.91 -1.92 -11.40
N GLY A 78 -14.27 -2.45 -10.22
CA GLY A 78 -14.60 -3.86 -10.06
C GLY A 78 -15.78 -4.32 -10.92
N ALA A 79 -16.83 -3.49 -11.06
CA ALA A 79 -17.96 -3.79 -11.93
C ALA A 79 -17.57 -3.79 -13.42
N VAL A 80 -16.69 -2.88 -13.85
CA VAL A 80 -16.16 -2.87 -15.22
C VAL A 80 -15.33 -4.14 -15.46
N ALA A 81 -14.46 -4.52 -14.53
CA ALA A 81 -13.69 -5.77 -14.62
C ALA A 81 -14.61 -6.99 -14.75
N THR A 82 -15.63 -7.08 -13.89
CA THR A 82 -16.60 -8.19 -13.89
C THR A 82 -17.36 -8.28 -15.21
N SER A 83 -17.69 -7.15 -15.84
CA SER A 83 -18.37 -7.12 -17.15
C SER A 83 -17.52 -7.65 -18.32
N MET A 84 -16.23 -7.86 -18.08
CA MET A 84 -15.25 -8.37 -19.04
C MET A 84 -14.59 -9.65 -18.53
N ASP A 85 -15.28 -10.41 -17.68
CA ASP A 85 -14.83 -11.69 -17.12
C ASP A 85 -13.48 -11.58 -16.38
N MET A 86 -13.26 -10.47 -15.68
CA MET A 86 -12.11 -10.23 -14.81
C MET A 86 -12.54 -9.88 -13.38
N SER A 87 -11.64 -10.05 -12.42
CA SER A 87 -11.82 -9.65 -11.02
C SER A 87 -10.75 -8.66 -10.57
N LEU A 88 -11.12 -7.79 -9.64
CA LEU A 88 -10.22 -6.83 -9.01
C LEU A 88 -9.69 -7.39 -7.69
N MET A 89 -8.37 -7.34 -7.47
CA MET A 89 -7.75 -7.87 -6.26
C MET A 89 -6.76 -6.86 -5.63
N ALA A 90 -6.99 -6.50 -4.36
CA ALA A 90 -6.12 -5.64 -3.57
C ALA A 90 -5.23 -6.46 -2.61
N ALA A 91 -3.93 -6.48 -2.89
CA ALA A 91 -2.89 -7.06 -2.04
C ALA A 91 -1.51 -6.50 -2.45
N GLY A 92 -0.50 -6.56 -1.59
CA GLY A 92 0.83 -6.05 -1.93
C GLY A 92 1.52 -6.85 -3.04
N THR A 93 1.21 -8.15 -3.14
CA THR A 93 1.67 -9.09 -4.16
C THR A 93 0.55 -10.06 -4.50
N HIS A 94 0.60 -10.64 -5.69
CA HIS A 94 -0.35 -11.66 -6.10
C HIS A 94 0.13 -13.06 -5.65
N PRO A 95 -0.64 -13.84 -4.87
CA PRO A 95 -0.16 -15.11 -4.28
C PRO A 95 0.29 -16.16 -5.30
N LEU A 96 -0.44 -16.28 -6.41
CA LEU A 96 -0.15 -17.26 -7.47
C LEU A 96 0.73 -16.75 -8.61
N ALA A 97 1.03 -15.44 -8.66
CA ALA A 97 1.73 -14.89 -9.81
C ALA A 97 3.19 -15.32 -9.79
N ALA A 98 3.67 -15.74 -10.95
CA ALA A 98 5.09 -15.93 -11.23
C ALA A 98 5.51 -14.85 -12.22
N TRP A 99 6.51 -14.04 -11.84
CA TRP A 99 6.93 -12.88 -12.63
C TRP A 99 7.56 -13.27 -13.98
N ASP A 100 8.18 -14.45 -14.05
CA ASP A 100 8.80 -15.02 -15.24
C ASP A 100 7.78 -15.64 -16.21
N GLU A 101 6.55 -15.88 -15.75
CA GLU A 101 5.43 -16.33 -16.59
C GLU A 101 4.64 -15.14 -17.20
N GLN A 102 4.92 -13.90 -16.79
CA GLN A 102 4.19 -12.72 -17.30
C GLN A 102 4.70 -12.26 -18.67
N SER A 103 3.77 -12.11 -19.61
CA SER A 103 4.04 -11.61 -20.95
C SER A 103 4.29 -10.10 -20.89
N HIS A 104 5.49 -9.65 -21.25
CA HIS A 104 5.78 -8.23 -21.36
C HIS A 104 5.26 -7.74 -22.72
N THR A 105 4.14 -7.02 -22.75
CA THR A 105 3.64 -6.38 -23.96
C THR A 105 4.59 -5.28 -24.40
N SER A 106 5.06 -5.34 -25.65
CA SER A 106 6.00 -4.37 -26.22
C SER A 106 5.29 -3.03 -26.51
N GLU A 107 5.26 -2.13 -25.53
CA GLU A 107 4.93 -0.71 -25.77
C GLU A 107 6.14 0.19 -25.48
N ALA A 108 6.55 0.95 -26.51
CA ALA A 108 7.81 1.70 -26.63
C ALA A 108 8.11 2.74 -25.54
N ARG A 109 7.19 3.02 -24.60
CA ARG A 109 7.39 4.02 -23.53
C ARG A 109 8.00 3.45 -22.26
N TYR A 110 7.85 2.14 -22.01
CA TYR A 110 8.35 1.47 -20.79
C TYR A 110 9.51 0.50 -21.06
N ASP A 111 9.82 0.23 -22.33
CA ASP A 111 11.03 -0.49 -22.75
C ASP A 111 12.28 0.09 -22.11
N GLN A 112 12.36 1.43 -22.00
CA GLN A 112 13.50 2.09 -21.39
C GLN A 112 13.63 1.80 -19.88
N LEU A 113 12.52 1.68 -19.14
CA LEU A 113 12.59 1.42 -17.70
C LEU A 113 12.96 -0.05 -17.43
N ILE A 114 12.40 -0.97 -18.22
CA ILE A 114 12.81 -2.39 -18.18
C ILE A 114 14.25 -2.54 -18.65
N ASP A 115 14.71 -1.76 -19.62
CA ASP A 115 16.10 -1.76 -20.08
C ASP A 115 17.05 -1.15 -19.03
N ASP A 116 16.66 -0.08 -18.35
CA ASP A 116 17.47 0.56 -17.31
C ASP A 116 17.64 -0.34 -16.07
N TYR A 117 16.57 -1.04 -15.66
CA TYR A 117 16.53 -1.80 -14.39
C TYR A 117 16.57 -3.33 -14.56
N GLN A 118 16.46 -3.84 -15.79
CA GLN A 118 16.59 -5.25 -16.15
C GLN A 118 15.74 -6.15 -15.24
N MET A 119 16.33 -7.15 -14.59
CA MET A 119 15.63 -8.11 -13.73
C MET A 119 14.80 -7.45 -12.63
N VAL A 120 15.26 -6.31 -12.08
CA VAL A 120 14.54 -5.59 -11.02
C VAL A 120 13.24 -5.00 -11.56
N GLY A 121 13.29 -4.42 -12.77
CA GLY A 121 12.11 -3.90 -13.46
C GLY A 121 11.12 -5.01 -13.85
N ARG A 122 11.61 -6.14 -14.34
CA ARG A 122 10.76 -7.29 -14.75
C ARG A 122 10.05 -7.97 -13.58
N ARG A 123 10.59 -7.86 -12.36
CA ARG A 123 10.00 -8.43 -11.13
C ARG A 123 8.98 -7.52 -10.45
N ASN A 124 8.62 -6.38 -11.05
CA ASN A 124 7.82 -5.33 -10.40
C ASN A 124 6.32 -5.63 -10.25
N LEU A 125 5.89 -6.84 -9.90
CA LEU A 125 4.48 -7.18 -9.71
C LEU A 125 3.98 -6.81 -8.31
N LEU A 126 4.01 -5.51 -8.00
CA LEU A 126 3.78 -4.97 -6.67
C LEU A 126 2.61 -3.99 -6.69
N SER A 127 1.75 -4.02 -5.68
CA SER A 127 0.64 -3.06 -5.53
C SER A 127 0.68 -2.33 -4.19
N ALA A 128 0.43 -1.03 -4.22
CA ALA A 128 0.60 -0.12 -3.11
C ALA A 128 -0.69 0.60 -2.71
N LEU A 129 -0.64 1.18 -1.51
CA LEU A 129 -1.48 2.29 -1.08
C LEU A 129 -0.58 3.52 -0.95
N HIS A 130 -0.89 4.59 -1.67
CA HIS A 130 -0.26 5.90 -1.47
C HIS A 130 -1.24 6.89 -0.84
N VAL A 131 -0.73 7.71 0.07
CA VAL A 131 -1.54 8.76 0.72
C VAL A 131 -0.82 10.09 0.62
N HIS A 132 -1.44 11.03 -0.07
CA HIS A 132 -0.99 12.42 -0.16
C HIS A 132 -1.66 13.25 0.91
N VAL A 133 -0.91 14.05 1.66
CA VAL A 133 -1.47 15.03 2.60
C VAL A 133 -0.91 16.40 2.28
N SER A 134 -1.78 17.40 2.13
CA SER A 134 -1.34 18.76 1.79
C SER A 134 -0.55 19.39 2.91
N VAL A 135 0.48 20.15 2.52
CA VAL A 135 1.38 20.84 3.43
C VAL A 135 1.29 22.34 3.12
N PRO A 136 1.01 23.20 4.12
CA PRO A 136 0.99 24.64 3.90
C PRO A 136 2.34 25.14 3.37
N SER A 137 2.31 26.12 2.45
CA SER A 137 3.51 26.62 1.75
C SER A 137 4.62 27.20 2.63
N HIS A 138 4.32 27.58 3.87
CA HIS A 138 5.29 28.09 4.84
C HIS A 138 5.96 26.97 5.66
N ILE A 139 5.53 25.72 5.48
CA ILE A 139 6.11 24.55 6.12
C ILE A 139 7.00 23.85 5.11
N ASP A 140 8.27 23.69 5.46
CA ASP A 140 9.23 22.89 4.69
C ASP A 140 8.84 21.40 4.75
N ARG A 141 8.53 20.79 3.60
CA ARG A 141 8.09 19.40 3.50
C ARG A 141 9.20 18.41 3.80
N VAL A 142 10.47 18.75 3.56
CA VAL A 142 11.61 17.89 3.86
C VAL A 142 11.83 17.81 5.36
N MET A 143 11.80 18.95 6.06
CA MET A 143 11.88 18.98 7.52
C MET A 143 10.68 18.30 8.17
N LEU A 144 9.48 18.42 7.59
CA LEU A 144 8.32 17.65 8.02
C LEU A 144 8.53 16.14 7.79
N MET A 145 9.00 15.74 6.61
CA MET A 145 9.32 14.35 6.25
C MET A 145 10.30 13.72 7.24
N ASN A 146 11.41 14.40 7.55
CA ASN A 146 12.43 13.91 8.47
C ASN A 146 11.86 13.57 9.85
N ARG A 147 10.94 14.40 10.35
CA ARG A 147 10.28 14.22 11.64
C ARG A 147 9.27 13.07 11.63
N LEU A 148 8.72 12.76 10.45
CA LEU A 148 7.74 11.70 10.25
C LEU A 148 8.37 10.32 10.02
N MET A 149 9.62 10.23 9.55
CA MET A 149 10.31 8.96 9.27
C MET A 149 10.22 7.91 10.39
N PRO A 150 10.39 8.25 11.69
CA PRO A 150 10.30 7.28 12.79
C PRO A 150 8.96 6.55 12.89
N TRP A 151 7.90 7.10 12.31
CA TRP A 151 6.55 6.57 12.37
C TRP A 151 6.21 5.62 11.22
N LEU A 152 6.99 5.63 10.14
CA LEU A 152 6.75 4.82 8.93
C LEU A 152 6.57 3.32 9.20
N PRO A 153 7.36 2.67 10.09
CA PRO A 153 7.20 1.24 10.36
C PRO A 153 5.81 0.85 10.89
N ILE A 154 5.11 1.77 11.58
CA ILE A 154 3.75 1.52 12.09
C ILE A 154 2.76 1.41 10.92
N PHE A 155 2.85 2.32 9.94
CA PHE A 155 2.01 2.27 8.73
C PHE A 155 2.25 0.99 7.92
N LEU A 156 3.52 0.61 7.76
CA LEU A 156 3.85 -0.64 7.09
C LEU A 156 3.25 -1.84 7.82
N ALA A 157 3.45 -1.93 9.13
CA ALA A 157 2.91 -3.01 9.95
C ALA A 157 1.38 -3.13 9.86
N LEU A 158 0.65 -2.00 9.81
CA LEU A 158 -0.80 -1.95 9.61
C LEU A 158 -1.24 -2.43 8.22
N SER A 159 -0.44 -2.15 7.18
CA SER A 159 -0.82 -2.42 5.79
C SER A 159 -0.47 -3.81 5.26
N THR A 160 0.34 -4.58 5.99
CA THR A 160 0.95 -5.83 5.48
C THR A 160 -0.06 -6.75 4.78
N SER A 161 0.16 -7.05 3.50
CA SER A 161 -0.77 -7.83 2.67
C SER A 161 -0.08 -8.68 1.60
N SER A 162 1.23 -8.92 1.73
CA SER A 162 2.02 -9.63 0.73
C SER A 162 2.89 -10.74 1.32
N PRO A 163 2.31 -11.79 1.93
CA PRO A 163 3.09 -12.88 2.51
C PRO A 163 3.60 -13.90 1.48
N PHE A 164 2.94 -13.98 0.32
CA PHE A 164 3.25 -14.92 -0.74
C PHE A 164 3.95 -14.26 -1.93
N TRP A 165 4.92 -14.95 -2.51
CA TRP A 165 5.60 -14.55 -3.75
C TRP A 165 6.02 -15.79 -4.54
N ASN A 166 5.76 -15.81 -5.85
CA ASN A 166 6.02 -16.97 -6.71
C ASN A 166 5.47 -18.28 -6.10
N ARG A 167 4.21 -18.26 -5.64
CA ARG A 167 3.51 -19.41 -5.03
C ARG A 167 4.12 -19.93 -3.73
N ARG A 168 4.93 -19.14 -3.03
CA ARG A 168 5.62 -19.56 -1.79
C ARG A 168 5.36 -18.59 -0.66
N ASP A 169 5.18 -19.14 0.54
CA ASP A 169 5.29 -18.37 1.79
C ASP A 169 6.73 -17.84 1.88
N THR A 170 6.85 -16.51 1.93
CA THR A 170 8.14 -15.82 1.96
C THR A 170 8.73 -15.74 3.36
N GLY A 171 7.93 -16.06 4.38
CA GLY A 171 8.23 -15.77 5.78
C GLY A 171 8.13 -14.30 6.14
N LEU A 172 7.78 -13.41 5.21
CA LEU A 172 7.51 -11.99 5.46
C LEU A 172 6.00 -11.73 5.44
N LEU A 173 5.53 -10.67 6.09
CA LEU A 173 4.15 -10.21 5.95
C LEU A 173 4.01 -9.09 4.89
N SER A 174 5.11 -8.41 4.58
CA SER A 174 5.23 -7.51 3.43
C SER A 174 6.43 -7.87 2.56
N TYR A 175 6.25 -8.82 1.64
CA TYR A 175 7.25 -9.12 0.63
C TYR A 175 7.38 -8.00 -0.40
N ARG A 176 6.31 -7.24 -0.68
CA ARG A 176 6.38 -6.06 -1.55
C ARG A 176 7.53 -5.15 -1.18
N GLN A 177 7.64 -4.82 0.11
CA GLN A 177 8.72 -3.96 0.59
C GLN A 177 10.10 -4.62 0.52
N ALA A 178 10.21 -5.95 0.53
CA ALA A 178 11.48 -6.65 0.35
C ALA A 178 11.90 -6.67 -1.13
N ALA A 179 10.98 -6.95 -2.05
CA ALA A 179 11.20 -6.84 -3.50
C ALA A 179 11.61 -5.41 -3.89
N TYR A 180 11.01 -4.40 -3.26
CA TYR A 180 11.33 -3.00 -3.50
C TYR A 180 12.73 -2.59 -3.04
N ASP A 181 13.37 -3.32 -2.10
CA ASP A 181 14.73 -2.99 -1.65
C ASP A 181 15.79 -3.22 -2.75
N GLU A 182 15.48 -3.98 -3.80
CA GLU A 182 16.36 -4.18 -4.95
C GLU A 182 16.40 -2.95 -5.88
N TRP A 183 15.42 -2.04 -5.76
CA TRP A 183 15.34 -0.84 -6.58
C TRP A 183 16.33 0.23 -6.11
N PRO A 184 17.06 0.91 -7.02
CA PRO A 184 17.89 2.04 -6.64
C PRO A 184 17.02 3.21 -6.16
N ARG A 185 17.53 4.00 -5.20
CA ARG A 185 16.82 5.19 -4.67
C ARG A 185 15.44 4.86 -4.09
N SER A 186 15.31 3.67 -3.51
CA SER A 186 14.11 3.19 -2.82
C SER A 186 14.32 3.16 -1.29
N GLY A 187 13.26 2.84 -0.54
CA GLY A 187 13.34 2.61 0.90
C GLY A 187 13.20 3.89 1.73
N VAL A 188 13.83 3.93 2.91
CA VAL A 188 13.74 5.10 3.81
C VAL A 188 14.59 6.24 3.24
N PRO A 189 14.03 7.46 3.07
CA PRO A 189 14.80 8.58 2.54
C PRO A 189 15.94 8.95 3.49
N ASP A 190 17.00 9.53 2.93
CA ASP A 190 18.03 10.17 3.75
C ASP A 190 17.53 11.50 4.30
N ALA A 191 18.14 11.96 5.38
CA ALA A 191 17.82 13.26 5.97
C ALA A 191 18.45 14.38 5.12
N PHE A 192 17.64 15.36 4.76
CA PHE A 192 18.06 16.61 4.13
C PHE A 192 17.74 17.79 5.06
N ASP A 193 18.54 18.85 5.01
CA ASP A 193 18.37 20.01 5.89
C ASP A 193 17.12 20.84 5.56
N ASP A 194 16.71 20.88 4.28
CA ASP A 194 15.55 21.62 3.79
C ASP A 194 15.15 21.20 2.36
N GLU A 195 14.04 21.77 1.85
CA GLU A 195 13.58 21.58 0.47
C GLU A 195 14.61 22.04 -0.58
N GLN A 196 15.47 23.01 -0.26
CA GLN A 196 16.48 23.52 -1.20
C GLN A 196 17.58 22.48 -1.42
N GLN A 197 18.13 21.90 -0.37
CA GLN A 197 19.14 20.85 -0.45
C GLN A 197 18.59 19.61 -1.17
N TYR A 198 17.34 19.24 -0.89
CA TYR A 198 16.65 18.17 -1.60
C TYR A 198 16.49 18.46 -3.10
N ALA A 199 16.08 19.68 -3.46
CA ALA A 199 15.97 20.10 -4.85
C ALA A 199 17.33 20.08 -5.57
N SER A 200 18.41 20.54 -4.92
CA SER A 200 19.77 20.46 -5.47
C SER A 200 20.24 19.02 -5.68
N PHE A 201 19.85 18.08 -4.81
CA PHE A 201 20.15 16.67 -5.00
C PHE A 201 19.43 16.09 -6.23
N ILE A 202 18.14 16.39 -6.42
CA ILE A 202 17.39 15.97 -7.61
C ILE A 202 18.01 16.57 -8.87
N ASP A 203 18.31 17.87 -8.86
CA ASP A 203 18.89 18.59 -10.00
C ASP A 203 20.25 18.01 -10.41
N LEU A 204 21.09 17.66 -9.44
CA LEU A 204 22.35 16.98 -9.69
C LEU A 204 22.14 15.65 -10.41
N LEU A 205 21.24 14.79 -9.90
CA LEU A 205 20.98 13.49 -10.50
C LEU A 205 20.35 13.61 -11.89
N ALA A 206 19.45 14.58 -12.09
CA ALA A 206 18.82 14.84 -13.37
C ALA A 206 19.83 15.36 -14.41
N THR A 207 20.67 16.32 -14.02
CA THR A 207 21.71 16.88 -14.89
C THR A 207 22.74 15.83 -15.31
N CYS A 208 23.07 14.88 -14.43
CA CYS A 208 23.96 13.77 -14.74
C CYS A 208 23.29 12.59 -15.47
N GLY A 209 21.98 12.68 -15.77
CA GLY A 209 21.23 11.64 -16.47
C GLY A 209 20.96 10.37 -15.64
N ALA A 210 21.12 10.42 -14.32
CA ALA A 210 20.88 9.28 -13.43
C ALA A 210 19.39 9.03 -13.15
N LEU A 211 18.55 10.05 -13.34
CA LEU A 211 17.10 9.99 -13.33
C LEU A 211 16.53 11.15 -14.16
N ARG A 212 15.23 11.10 -14.47
CA ARG A 212 14.56 12.19 -15.19
C ARG A 212 14.16 13.35 -14.28
N ASP A 213 13.51 13.03 -13.16
CA ASP A 213 13.03 13.99 -12.18
C ASP A 213 12.74 13.27 -10.84
N GLY A 214 12.32 14.02 -9.82
CA GLY A 214 12.06 13.50 -8.47
C GLY A 214 11.00 12.38 -8.40
N SER A 215 10.20 12.13 -9.44
CA SER A 215 9.27 10.98 -9.46
C SER A 215 9.97 9.62 -9.45
N PHE A 216 11.24 9.56 -9.85
CA PHE A 216 12.11 8.37 -9.83
C PHE A 216 12.81 8.14 -8.47
N LEU A 217 12.43 8.90 -7.44
CA LEU A 217 12.77 8.61 -6.05
C LEU A 217 11.63 7.80 -5.43
N TRP A 218 11.86 6.50 -5.24
CA TRP A 218 10.86 5.54 -4.78
C TRP A 218 10.92 5.34 -3.26
N TRP A 219 10.98 6.45 -2.53
CA TRP A 219 11.09 6.44 -1.08
C TRP A 219 9.77 6.10 -0.40
N ALA A 220 9.88 5.54 0.80
CA ALA A 220 8.77 5.17 1.69
C ALA A 220 7.89 6.36 2.10
N ILE A 221 8.45 7.57 2.04
CA ILE A 221 7.75 8.85 2.16
C ILE A 221 8.54 9.88 1.34
N ARG A 222 7.88 10.84 0.69
CA ARG A 222 8.55 11.90 -0.08
C ARG A 222 7.72 13.18 -0.20
N PRO A 223 8.34 14.35 -0.41
CA PRO A 223 7.65 15.50 -0.97
C PRO A 223 7.20 15.16 -2.38
N SER A 224 5.92 15.32 -2.68
CA SER A 224 5.43 15.10 -4.05
C SER A 224 6.01 16.13 -5.01
N SER A 225 6.48 15.66 -6.17
CA SER A 225 6.97 16.52 -7.26
C SER A 225 5.83 17.22 -8.03
N ARG A 226 4.62 16.65 -7.99
CA ARG A 226 3.45 17.13 -8.73
C ARG A 226 2.51 17.97 -7.86
N PHE A 227 2.41 17.67 -6.58
CA PHE A 227 1.44 18.28 -5.67
C PHE A 227 2.14 18.91 -4.45
N PRO A 228 1.58 19.96 -3.83
CA PRO A 228 2.09 20.56 -2.59
C PRO A 228 1.74 19.68 -1.38
N THR A 229 2.15 18.41 -1.44
CA THR A 229 1.81 17.37 -0.48
C THR A 229 3.06 16.64 -0.02
N LEU A 230 2.94 15.97 1.11
CA LEU A 230 3.81 14.89 1.50
C LEU A 230 3.09 13.57 1.25
N GLU A 231 3.80 12.62 0.66
CA GLU A 231 3.26 11.38 0.11
C GLU A 231 3.80 10.18 0.88
N LEU A 232 2.93 9.43 1.55
CA LEU A 232 3.23 8.15 2.17
C LEU A 232 3.20 7.05 1.10
N ARG A 233 4.28 6.27 0.97
CA ARG A 233 4.40 5.19 -0.05
C ARG A 233 4.82 3.83 0.50
N ILE A 234 5.05 3.75 1.81
CA ILE A 234 5.51 2.53 2.47
C ILE A 234 4.43 1.44 2.53
N ALA A 235 3.15 1.81 2.48
CA ALA A 235 2.04 0.90 2.71
C ALA A 235 1.84 -0.06 1.52
N ASP A 236 1.53 -1.32 1.83
CA ASP A 236 1.03 -2.26 0.83
C ASP A 236 -0.44 -1.93 0.49
N SER A 237 -0.90 -2.39 -0.68
CA SER A 237 -2.32 -2.29 -1.06
C SER A 237 -3.19 -3.03 -0.03
N CYS A 238 -4.25 -2.38 0.42
CA CYS A 238 -5.10 -2.86 1.51
C CYS A 238 -6.31 -3.61 0.96
N THR A 239 -6.42 -4.91 1.27
CA THR A 239 -7.53 -5.74 0.78
C THR A 239 -8.90 -5.17 1.19
N ARG A 240 -9.04 -4.72 2.44
CA ARG A 240 -10.26 -4.08 2.94
C ARG A 240 -10.20 -2.57 2.77
N LEU A 241 -11.30 -1.99 2.29
CA LEU A 241 -11.47 -0.54 2.18
C LEU A 241 -11.25 0.18 3.52
N ASP A 242 -11.83 -0.34 4.59
CA ASP A 242 -11.72 0.30 5.91
C ASP A 242 -10.28 0.36 6.42
N ASP A 243 -9.45 -0.62 6.05
CA ASP A 243 -8.03 -0.64 6.41
C ASP A 243 -7.27 0.50 5.68
N ALA A 244 -7.56 0.74 4.39
CA ALA A 244 -7.01 1.85 3.62
C ALA A 244 -7.42 3.22 4.18
N LEU A 245 -8.71 3.39 4.50
CA LEU A 245 -9.25 4.62 5.08
C LEU A 245 -8.64 4.93 6.45
N ALA A 246 -8.46 3.92 7.29
CA ALA A 246 -7.81 4.05 8.60
C ALA A 246 -6.37 4.54 8.48
N ILE A 247 -5.59 3.94 7.58
CA ILE A 247 -4.20 4.33 7.32
C ILE A 247 -4.13 5.77 6.79
N ALA A 248 -4.99 6.14 5.83
CA ALA A 248 -5.03 7.48 5.27
C ALA A 248 -5.40 8.55 6.31
N ALA A 249 -6.43 8.29 7.12
CA ALA A 249 -6.84 9.19 8.21
C ALA A 249 -5.75 9.34 9.27
N LEU A 250 -5.09 8.23 9.66
CA LEU A 250 -4.00 8.23 10.63
C LEU A 250 -2.81 9.05 10.12
N PHE A 251 -2.41 8.89 8.86
CA PHE A 251 -1.32 9.66 8.25
C PHE A 251 -1.67 11.15 8.17
N ARG A 252 -2.89 11.49 7.75
CA ARG A 252 -3.41 12.87 7.74
C ARG A 252 -3.35 13.51 9.12
N CYS A 253 -3.76 12.79 10.17
CA CYS A 253 -3.69 13.28 11.55
C CYS A 253 -2.25 13.46 12.02
N LEU A 254 -1.35 12.52 11.68
CA LEU A 254 0.06 12.59 12.04
C LEU A 254 0.77 13.79 11.41
N VAL A 255 0.50 14.06 10.14
CA VAL A 255 1.00 15.25 9.43
C VAL A 255 0.50 16.53 10.10
N ARG A 256 -0.81 16.64 10.36
CA ARG A 256 -1.39 17.79 11.05
C ARG A 256 -0.79 17.99 12.45
N ALA A 257 -0.57 16.91 13.20
CA ALA A 257 0.03 16.96 14.54
C ALA A 257 1.46 17.56 14.50
N HIS A 258 2.27 17.18 13.52
CA HIS A 258 3.64 17.68 13.35
C HIS A 258 3.71 19.11 12.79
N ILE A 259 2.72 19.53 12.00
CA ILE A 259 2.54 20.93 11.59
C ILE A 259 2.18 21.79 12.81
N ARG A 260 1.26 21.33 13.65
CA ARG A 260 0.81 22.03 14.86
C ARG A 260 1.90 22.11 15.95
N ARG A 261 2.84 21.16 15.94
CA ARG A 261 3.93 21.04 16.91
C ARG A 261 5.28 21.04 16.18
N PRO A 262 5.77 22.21 15.73
CA PRO A 262 6.99 22.30 14.93
C PRO A 262 8.25 21.76 15.64
N THR A 263 8.25 21.75 16.99
CA THR A 263 9.37 21.23 17.78
C THR A 263 9.37 19.72 17.98
N LEU A 264 8.29 19.02 17.61
CA LEU A 264 8.17 17.58 17.78
C LEU A 264 9.13 16.84 16.83
N GLY A 265 10.09 16.11 17.40
CA GLY A 265 11.01 15.28 16.64
C GLY A 265 12.13 16.05 15.93
N LEU A 266 12.57 17.21 16.45
CA LEU A 266 13.72 17.95 15.89
C LEU A 266 15.08 17.28 16.18
N ASP A 267 15.13 16.32 17.10
CA ASP A 267 16.35 15.64 17.57
C ASP A 267 16.80 14.48 16.67
N ARG A 268 16.38 14.43 15.39
CA ARG A 268 16.60 13.30 14.49
C ARG A 268 17.95 13.43 13.80
N THR A 269 18.66 12.31 13.70
CA THR A 269 20.01 12.24 13.14
C THR A 269 20.10 11.15 12.08
N ALA A 270 21.25 11.03 11.42
CA ALA A 270 21.55 9.89 10.54
C ALA A 270 21.40 8.53 11.28
N LEU A 271 21.64 8.48 12.60
CA LEU A 271 21.40 7.28 13.39
C LEU A 271 19.91 6.93 13.46
N THR A 272 19.04 7.93 13.61
CA THR A 272 17.59 7.73 13.60
C THR A 272 17.16 7.01 12.32
N ARG A 273 17.67 7.41 11.14
CA ARG A 273 17.36 6.74 9.86
C ARG A 273 17.70 5.25 9.89
N ARG A 274 18.86 4.87 10.45
CA ARG A 274 19.27 3.45 10.58
C ARG A 274 18.36 2.67 11.53
N VAL A 275 17.88 3.31 12.60
CA VAL A 275 16.86 2.71 13.49
C VAL A 275 15.52 2.54 12.74
N VAL A 276 15.15 3.47 11.87
CA VAL A 276 13.95 3.35 11.03
C VAL A 276 14.09 2.19 10.04
N ASP A 277 15.25 1.96 9.43
CA ASP A 277 15.47 0.79 8.56
C ASP A 277 15.28 -0.53 9.31
N GLU A 278 15.86 -0.63 10.51
CA GLU A 278 15.73 -1.83 11.34
C GLU A 278 14.26 -2.05 11.74
N ASN A 279 13.57 -1.00 12.16
CA ASN A 279 12.15 -1.09 12.48
C ASN A 279 11.29 -1.39 11.25
N ARG A 280 11.67 -0.89 10.07
CA ARG A 280 11.03 -1.22 8.79
C ARG A 280 11.21 -2.70 8.49
N TRP A 281 12.40 -3.28 8.64
CA TRP A 281 12.62 -4.73 8.51
C TRP A 281 11.71 -5.53 9.45
N ARG A 282 11.64 -5.13 10.73
CA ARG A 282 10.78 -5.78 11.72
C ARG A 282 9.30 -5.68 11.37
N ALA A 283 8.85 -4.54 10.85
CA ALA A 283 7.48 -4.37 10.34
C ALA A 283 7.21 -5.26 9.12
N LYS A 284 8.14 -5.35 8.15
CA LYS A 284 8.00 -6.27 7.00
C LYS A 284 7.85 -7.72 7.44
N ARG A 285 8.67 -8.15 8.40
CA ARG A 285 8.78 -9.54 8.83
C ARG A 285 7.63 -9.97 9.76
N TYR A 286 7.22 -9.10 10.68
CA TYR A 286 6.32 -9.46 11.78
C TYR A 286 5.02 -8.64 11.81
N GLY A 287 4.87 -7.62 10.96
CA GLY A 287 3.64 -6.81 10.88
C GLY A 287 3.23 -6.25 12.25
N THR A 288 1.96 -6.44 12.61
CA THR A 288 1.39 -6.01 13.90
C THR A 288 1.91 -6.80 15.11
N GLN A 289 2.66 -7.89 14.90
CA GLN A 289 3.35 -8.65 15.96
C GLN A 289 4.80 -8.18 16.16
N ALA A 290 5.25 -7.17 15.42
CA ALA A 290 6.59 -6.63 15.58
C ALA A 290 6.77 -5.98 16.96
N SER A 291 8.03 -5.91 17.39
CA SER A 291 8.46 -4.85 18.30
C SER A 291 9.36 -3.89 17.54
N PHE A 292 9.53 -2.68 18.05
CA PHE A 292 10.35 -1.64 17.46
C PHE A 292 11.38 -1.15 18.47
N ILE A 293 12.56 -0.78 17.97
CA ILE A 293 13.58 -0.08 18.74
C ILE A 293 13.08 1.33 19.00
N HIS A 294 12.97 1.69 20.28
CA HIS A 294 12.72 3.05 20.70
C HIS A 294 14.06 3.72 21.07
N GLU A 295 14.54 4.60 20.18
CA GLU A 295 15.89 5.19 20.23
C GLU A 295 16.21 5.84 21.59
N ARG A 296 15.28 6.63 22.13
CA ARG A 296 15.50 7.42 23.36
C ARG A 296 15.58 6.55 24.61
N SER A 297 14.73 5.53 24.73
CA SER A 297 14.74 4.64 25.90
C SER A 297 15.72 3.47 25.76
N ARG A 298 16.29 3.27 24.57
CA ARG A 298 17.16 2.12 24.24
C ARG A 298 16.50 0.79 24.59
N SER A 299 15.21 0.68 24.30
CA SER A 299 14.41 -0.50 24.58
C SER A 299 13.60 -0.94 23.37
N LEU A 300 13.05 -2.14 23.45
CA LEU A 300 12.03 -2.59 22.51
C LEU A 300 10.65 -2.18 23.02
N VAL A 301 9.80 -1.70 22.11
CA VAL A 301 8.38 -1.41 22.34
C VAL A 301 7.55 -2.29 21.41
N GLY A 302 6.48 -2.92 21.91
CA GLY A 302 5.57 -3.69 21.07
C GLY A 302 4.84 -2.80 20.07
N PHE A 303 4.39 -3.36 18.94
CA PHE A 303 3.58 -2.64 17.96
C PHE A 303 2.37 -1.96 18.60
N ASP A 304 1.62 -2.66 19.47
CA ASP A 304 0.45 -2.09 20.17
C ASP A 304 0.80 -0.84 20.97
N GLN A 305 1.92 -0.87 21.70
CA GLN A 305 2.38 0.27 22.48
C GLN A 305 2.83 1.44 21.59
N ALA A 306 3.46 1.14 20.46
CA ALA A 306 3.88 2.14 19.48
C ALA A 306 2.66 2.79 18.79
N LEU A 307 1.66 1.99 18.41
CA LEU A 307 0.40 2.47 17.85
C LEU A 307 -0.38 3.29 18.88
N GLU A 308 -0.51 2.83 20.12
CA GLU A 308 -1.17 3.58 21.20
C GLU A 308 -0.49 4.94 21.44
N SER A 309 0.85 4.97 21.39
CA SER A 309 1.61 6.22 21.52
C SER A 309 1.33 7.17 20.36
N MET A 310 1.25 6.67 19.12
CA MET A 310 0.83 7.47 17.96
C MET A 310 -0.60 7.99 18.12
N MET A 311 -1.53 7.12 18.51
CA MET A 311 -2.94 7.45 18.71
C MET A 311 -3.12 8.55 19.76
N LYS A 312 -2.42 8.46 20.90
CA LYS A 312 -2.38 9.52 21.92
C LYS A 312 -1.82 10.83 21.39
N LEU A 313 -0.78 10.77 20.55
CA LEU A 313 -0.18 11.95 19.93
C LEU A 313 -1.20 12.68 19.03
N VAL A 314 -1.94 11.92 18.22
CA VAL A 314 -2.81 12.47 17.17
C VAL A 314 -4.28 12.64 17.58
N ALA A 315 -4.69 12.23 18.79
CA ALA A 315 -6.07 12.31 19.25
C ALA A 315 -6.72 13.71 19.09
N PRO A 316 -6.05 14.84 19.40
CA PRO A 316 -6.63 16.18 19.16
C PRO A 316 -6.75 16.54 17.67
N ASP A 317 -6.00 15.86 16.81
CA ASP A 317 -6.07 16.04 15.36
C ASP A 317 -7.21 15.21 14.77
N ALA A 318 -7.48 14.03 15.33
CA ALA A 318 -8.61 13.20 14.94
C ALA A 318 -9.96 13.85 15.27
N ASP A 319 -10.11 14.38 16.49
CA ASP A 319 -11.30 15.15 16.92
C ASP A 319 -11.54 16.35 16.00
N ALA A 320 -10.50 17.13 15.71
CA ALA A 320 -10.59 18.31 14.86
C ALA A 320 -10.83 17.99 13.37
N LEU A 321 -10.59 16.75 12.93
CA LEU A 321 -10.81 16.30 11.55
C LEU A 321 -12.02 15.37 11.42
N HIS A 322 -12.70 15.05 12.53
CA HIS A 322 -13.85 14.15 12.63
C HIS A 322 -13.56 12.77 12.02
N CYS A 323 -12.45 12.15 12.40
CA CYS A 323 -12.00 10.84 11.90
C CYS A 323 -11.64 9.83 13.00
N GLU A 324 -12.25 9.97 14.18
CA GLU A 324 -12.04 9.09 15.33
C GLU A 324 -12.44 7.65 15.03
N SER A 325 -13.46 7.44 14.19
CA SER A 325 -13.87 6.11 13.71
C SER A 325 -12.78 5.40 12.93
N GLU A 326 -12.13 6.10 12.00
CA GLU A 326 -11.04 5.56 11.18
C GLU A 326 -9.83 5.23 12.07
N LEU A 327 -9.54 6.07 13.06
CA LEU A 327 -8.48 5.81 14.03
C LEU A 327 -8.79 4.60 14.93
N ALA A 328 -10.03 4.45 15.39
CA ALA A 328 -10.45 3.26 16.13
C ALA A 328 -10.27 1.99 15.28
N HIS A 329 -10.52 2.08 13.96
CA HIS A 329 -10.29 0.98 13.03
C HIS A 329 -8.80 0.59 12.90
N ALA A 330 -7.86 1.54 13.01
CA ALA A 330 -6.44 1.21 13.08
C ALA A 330 -6.09 0.30 14.26
N SER A 331 -6.76 0.46 15.40
CA SER A 331 -6.62 -0.44 16.55
C SER A 331 -7.27 -1.81 16.30
N ALA A 332 -8.39 -1.82 15.57
CA ALA A 332 -9.05 -3.06 15.15
C ALA A 332 -8.14 -3.92 14.25
N ILE A 333 -7.37 -3.30 13.34
CA ILE A 333 -6.35 -4.00 12.54
C ILE A 333 -5.33 -4.70 13.45
N SER A 334 -4.84 -4.04 14.50
CA SER A 334 -3.89 -4.67 15.43
C SER A 334 -4.46 -5.93 16.05
N SER A 335 -5.70 -5.84 16.55
CA SER A 335 -6.36 -6.95 17.26
C SER A 335 -6.74 -8.13 16.36
N ARG A 336 -7.15 -7.86 15.11
CA ARG A 336 -7.62 -8.86 14.15
C ARG A 336 -6.46 -9.47 13.34
N GLY A 337 -5.36 -8.73 13.20
CA GLY A 337 -4.34 -8.99 12.20
C GLY A 337 -4.68 -8.33 10.87
N THR A 338 -3.65 -8.21 10.04
CA THR A 338 -3.70 -7.63 8.69
C THR A 338 -4.15 -8.64 7.64
N SER A 339 -4.27 -8.19 6.39
CA SER A 339 -4.51 -9.08 5.25
C SER A 339 -3.50 -10.23 5.17
N ALA A 340 -2.20 -9.96 5.40
CA ALA A 340 -1.18 -11.00 5.37
C ALA A 340 -1.43 -12.13 6.41
N HIS A 341 -1.88 -11.77 7.61
CA HIS A 341 -2.22 -12.76 8.64
C HIS A 341 -3.40 -13.64 8.22
N HIS A 342 -4.42 -13.04 7.61
CA HIS A 342 -5.58 -13.79 7.11
C HIS A 342 -5.24 -14.70 5.94
N GLN A 343 -4.39 -14.24 5.01
CA GLN A 343 -3.92 -15.04 3.89
C GLN A 343 -3.17 -16.29 4.37
N LEU A 344 -2.25 -16.14 5.33
CA LEU A 344 -1.49 -17.25 5.90
C LEU A 344 -2.39 -18.23 6.68
N ASP A 345 -3.28 -17.72 7.54
CA ASP A 345 -4.23 -18.56 8.29
C ASP A 345 -5.16 -19.34 7.36
N LEU A 346 -5.69 -18.69 6.31
CA LEU A 346 -6.57 -19.35 5.35
C LEU A 346 -5.81 -20.42 4.55
N HIS A 347 -4.61 -20.11 4.05
CA HIS A 347 -3.77 -21.07 3.33
C HIS A 347 -3.48 -22.31 4.19
N GLN A 348 -3.09 -22.10 5.45
CA GLN A 348 -2.83 -23.18 6.39
C GLN A 348 -4.09 -24.04 6.62
N ARG A 349 -5.24 -23.43 6.93
CA ARG A 349 -6.50 -24.16 7.16
C ARG A 349 -6.94 -24.96 5.93
N LEU A 350 -6.76 -24.43 4.73
CA LEU A 350 -7.08 -25.12 3.48
C LEU A 350 -6.14 -26.31 3.23
N CYS A 351 -4.84 -26.17 3.54
CA CYS A 351 -3.89 -27.28 3.48
C CYS A 351 -4.20 -28.36 4.52
N GLU A 352 -4.53 -27.98 5.76
CA GLU A 352 -4.96 -28.90 6.82
C GLU A 352 -6.25 -29.64 6.48
N ALA A 353 -7.12 -29.03 5.66
CA ALA A 353 -8.31 -29.65 5.10
C ALA A 353 -8.02 -30.60 3.91
N GLY A 354 -6.74 -30.77 3.52
CA GLY A 354 -6.30 -31.73 2.52
C GLY A 354 -6.09 -31.17 1.11
N LEU A 355 -6.17 -29.85 0.92
CA LEU A 355 -5.83 -29.22 -0.37
C LEU A 355 -4.31 -29.17 -0.59
N SER A 356 -3.90 -29.19 -1.85
CA SER A 356 -2.51 -28.88 -2.22
C SER A 356 -2.21 -27.40 -1.92
N SER A 357 -0.93 -27.05 -1.82
CA SER A 357 -0.53 -25.65 -1.59
C SER A 357 -1.07 -24.72 -2.67
N ASP A 358 -1.05 -25.13 -3.94
CA ASP A 358 -1.54 -24.31 -5.05
C ASP A 358 -3.06 -24.11 -4.97
N ALA A 359 -3.83 -25.17 -4.70
CA ALA A 359 -5.28 -25.07 -4.50
C ALA A 359 -5.64 -24.23 -3.25
N ALA A 360 -4.82 -24.29 -2.21
CA ALA A 360 -4.98 -23.42 -1.04
C ALA A 360 -4.71 -21.94 -1.39
N LEU A 361 -3.71 -21.65 -2.24
CA LEU A 361 -3.44 -20.30 -2.74
C LEU A 361 -4.55 -19.78 -3.66
N GLU A 362 -5.18 -20.62 -4.48
CA GLU A 362 -6.40 -20.27 -5.23
C GLU A 362 -7.51 -19.81 -4.28
N GLY A 363 -7.73 -20.55 -3.17
CA GLY A 363 -8.69 -20.13 -2.14
C GLY A 363 -8.33 -18.82 -1.44
N VAL A 364 -7.03 -18.51 -1.31
CA VAL A 364 -6.56 -17.20 -0.82
C VAL A 364 -6.87 -16.10 -1.84
N VAL A 365 -6.67 -16.34 -3.13
CA VAL A 365 -7.01 -15.38 -4.20
C VAL A 365 -8.51 -15.11 -4.22
N ASP A 366 -9.35 -16.16 -4.14
CA ASP A 366 -10.81 -16.01 -4.05
C ASP A 366 -11.20 -15.12 -2.86
N TRP A 367 -10.61 -15.32 -1.67
CA TRP A 367 -10.85 -14.47 -0.51
C TRP A 367 -10.41 -13.01 -0.73
N LEU A 368 -9.26 -12.80 -1.37
CA LEU A 368 -8.76 -11.45 -1.68
C LEU A 368 -9.71 -10.73 -2.64
N VAL A 369 -10.16 -11.39 -3.71
CA VAL A 369 -11.14 -10.86 -4.68
C VAL A 369 -12.45 -10.51 -3.99
N ASP A 370 -13.04 -11.45 -3.25
CA ASP A 370 -14.32 -11.24 -2.58
C ASP A 370 -14.23 -10.10 -1.55
N THR A 371 -13.15 -10.06 -0.77
CA THR A 371 -12.94 -9.02 0.25
C THR A 371 -12.67 -7.65 -0.38
N THR A 372 -11.98 -7.61 -1.53
CA THR A 372 -11.76 -6.37 -2.29
C THR A 372 -13.08 -5.82 -2.81
N ALA A 373 -13.98 -6.69 -3.29
CA ALA A 373 -15.29 -6.33 -3.82
C ALA A 373 -16.34 -5.97 -2.75
N ALA A 374 -16.15 -6.40 -1.49
CA ALA A 374 -17.08 -6.20 -0.37
C ALA A 374 -17.14 -4.76 0.18
N VAL A 375 -17.27 -3.78 -0.71
CA VAL A 375 -17.40 -2.36 -0.39
C VAL A 375 -18.71 -2.11 0.39
N GLY A 376 -18.62 -1.77 1.68
CA GLY A 376 -19.76 -1.40 2.52
C GLY A 376 -20.43 -2.54 3.30
N ALA A 377 -19.92 -3.77 3.24
CA ALA A 377 -20.35 -4.84 4.15
C ALA A 377 -19.65 -4.67 5.51
N PRO A 378 -20.36 -4.76 6.66
CA PRO A 378 -19.71 -4.72 7.97
C PRO A 378 -18.67 -5.84 8.07
N ALA A 379 -17.54 -5.55 8.71
CA ALA A 379 -16.34 -6.39 8.78
C ALA A 379 -16.56 -7.83 9.28
N SER A 380 -17.75 -8.15 9.81
CA SER A 380 -18.16 -9.43 10.38
C SER A 380 -18.58 -10.51 9.39
N ARG A 381 -18.69 -10.23 8.08
CA ARG A 381 -18.96 -11.26 7.06
C ARG A 381 -17.72 -11.50 6.22
N VAL A 382 -16.85 -12.39 6.70
CA VAL A 382 -15.95 -13.12 5.81
C VAL A 382 -16.83 -14.09 5.01
N PRO A 383 -16.86 -14.04 3.67
CA PRO A 383 -17.50 -15.07 2.88
C PRO A 383 -16.82 -16.40 3.20
N THR A 384 -17.59 -17.41 3.59
CA THR A 384 -17.08 -18.78 3.71
C THR A 384 -16.77 -19.27 2.30
N PRO A 385 -15.54 -19.72 1.99
CA PRO A 385 -15.22 -20.24 0.67
C PRO A 385 -16.18 -21.37 0.30
N ARG A 386 -16.67 -21.38 -0.95
CA ARG A 386 -17.37 -22.54 -1.49
C ARG A 386 -16.33 -23.64 -1.68
N ILE A 387 -16.25 -24.58 -0.75
CA ILE A 387 -15.52 -25.83 -0.94
C ILE A 387 -16.26 -26.60 -2.04
N ILE A 388 -15.80 -26.49 -3.28
CA ILE A 388 -16.26 -27.38 -4.35
C ILE A 388 -15.59 -28.73 -4.07
N GLN A 389 -16.36 -29.67 -3.53
CA GLN A 389 -15.87 -31.04 -3.40
C GLN A 389 -15.53 -31.57 -4.81
N PRO A 390 -14.35 -32.21 -5.00
CA PRO A 390 -14.04 -32.85 -6.27
C PRO A 390 -15.11 -33.91 -6.57
N GLY A 391 -15.82 -33.72 -7.67
CA GLY A 391 -16.88 -34.60 -8.12
C GLY A 391 -16.36 -36.02 -8.25
N CYS A 392 -16.94 -36.93 -7.46
CA CYS A 392 -16.72 -38.36 -7.55
C CYS A 392 -17.00 -38.81 -8.99
N GLY A 393 -15.95 -39.23 -9.71
CA GLY A 393 -16.05 -39.75 -11.06
C GLY A 393 -17.05 -40.91 -11.11
N ALA A 394 -18.12 -40.74 -11.87
CA ALA A 394 -19.02 -41.83 -12.20
C ALA A 394 -18.33 -42.74 -13.22
N ALA A 395 -17.70 -43.80 -12.72
CA ALA A 395 -17.48 -44.99 -13.53
C ALA A 395 -18.85 -45.59 -13.86
N LYS A 396 -19.20 -45.63 -15.15
CA LYS A 396 -20.18 -46.58 -15.67
C LYS A 396 -19.55 -47.35 -16.82
N ALA A 397 -19.47 -48.66 -16.59
CA ALA A 397 -19.32 -49.70 -17.60
C ALA A 397 -20.53 -49.76 -18.52
#